data_AF-A0A1W9WBE0-F1
#
_entry.id   AF-A0A1W9WBE0-F1
#
_cell.length_a   1.000
_cell.length_b   1.000
_cell.length_c   1.000
_cell.angle_alpha   90.00
_cell.angle_beta   90.00
_cell.angle_gamma   90.00
#
_symmetry.space_group_name_H-M   'P 1'
#
loop_
_entity.id
_entity.type
_entity.pdbx_description
1 polymer ?
#
loop_
_entity_poly.entity_id
_entity_poly.type
_entity_poly.pdbx_seq_one_letter_code
_entity_poly.pdbx_strand_id
1 'polypeptide(L)'
;MPYFSELLKKYVKTERRVKSANHLAKEIGMAATGVTKWLNGDVIHPNCEKVLECANVLNLTPTERDEFLKAANCKDFKPSPPPPEEPIPVIGIPIYHPCQLFGREDALRRIYGAWHQEMALQNVAIIGPRHSGKTSLLNYLKKIACVPKTQLRSDQPKGWLDGWLPHRFQFAEIDFKDKQINTPLHIMDNVLEQLGVTLTKPFDLFDFSNVLKQQQKPTVILMDDIGDGLKASKLDATFWQQMRFLAGSGAGGRLGLVVTAHDSLDKLAQAQDKSSPFFGIFNTVYLEPLTEKEASEMLASLQNLFESKDIEWMLEQSHCWPALLQILCNERILALKENKTDDSWKTEGLKRLAQYQYLLEQ
;
A
#
# COMPACT_ATOMS: atom_id res chain seq x y z
N MET A 1 14.94 -8.27 31.47
CA MET A 1 13.58 -8.02 30.96
C MET A 1 13.04 -9.36 30.45
N PRO A 2 11.76 -9.69 30.66
CA PRO A 2 11.20 -10.95 30.17
C PRO A 2 11.30 -11.03 28.64
N TYR A 3 11.54 -12.24 28.13
CA TYR A 3 11.60 -12.45 26.68
C TYR A 3 10.21 -12.36 26.07
N PHE A 4 10.10 -11.87 24.83
CA PHE A 4 8.83 -11.77 24.10
C PHE A 4 8.03 -13.08 24.11
N SER A 5 8.69 -14.21 23.89
CA SER A 5 8.07 -15.55 23.88
C SER A 5 7.50 -15.96 25.25
N GLU A 6 8.13 -15.54 26.34
CA GLU A 6 7.67 -15.80 27.71
C GLU A 6 6.42 -15.00 28.04
N LEU A 7 6.41 -13.72 27.68
CA LEU A 7 5.23 -12.86 27.82
C LEU A 7 4.07 -13.38 26.97
N LEU A 8 4.33 -13.77 25.71
CA LEU A 8 3.32 -14.33 24.84
C LEU A 8 2.70 -15.61 25.44
N LYS A 9 3.53 -16.54 25.92
CA LYS A 9 3.07 -17.76 26.62
C LYS A 9 2.21 -17.43 27.84
N LYS A 10 2.60 -16.43 28.64
CA LYS A 10 1.86 -15.98 29.82
C LYS A 10 0.48 -15.45 29.42
N TYR A 11 0.42 -14.52 28.46
CA TYR A 11 -0.83 -13.88 28.07
C TYR A 11 -1.78 -14.84 27.34
N VAL A 12 -1.27 -15.71 26.47
CA VAL A 12 -2.08 -16.76 25.81
C VAL A 12 -2.72 -17.72 26.82
N LYS A 13 -2.03 -18.08 27.90
CA LYS A 13 -2.60 -18.92 28.97
C LYS A 13 -3.67 -18.20 29.80
N THR A 14 -3.59 -16.88 29.86
CA THR A 14 -4.47 -16.07 30.72
C THR A 14 -5.75 -15.64 29.97
N GLU A 15 -5.64 -15.42 28.65
CA GLU A 15 -6.76 -15.02 27.81
C GLU A 15 -7.64 -16.22 27.41
N ARG A 16 -8.85 -16.30 28.00
CA ARG A 16 -9.80 -17.40 27.80
C ARG A 16 -10.34 -17.49 26.37
N ARG A 17 -10.29 -16.40 25.59
CA ARG A 17 -10.77 -16.35 24.20
C ARG A 17 -9.80 -17.02 23.23
N VAL A 18 -8.51 -17.11 23.56
CA VAL A 18 -7.49 -17.72 22.70
C VAL A 18 -7.33 -19.19 23.06
N LYS A 19 -8.02 -20.07 22.32
CA LYS A 19 -8.07 -21.50 22.64
C LYS A 19 -6.81 -22.28 22.24
N SER A 20 -6.02 -21.77 21.29
CA SER A 20 -4.81 -22.43 20.80
C SER A 20 -3.92 -21.46 20.00
N ALA A 21 -2.68 -21.86 19.72
CA ALA A 21 -1.79 -21.13 18.82
C ALA A 21 -2.39 -20.97 17.40
N ASN A 22 -3.13 -21.98 16.91
CA ASN A 22 -3.83 -21.91 15.62
C ASN A 22 -4.96 -20.89 15.65
N HIS A 23 -5.69 -20.80 16.77
CA HIS A 23 -6.73 -19.81 16.96
C HIS A 23 -6.13 -18.40 16.96
N LEU A 24 -5.05 -18.19 17.72
CA LEU A 24 -4.34 -16.91 17.73
C LEU A 24 -3.84 -16.51 16.34
N ALA A 25 -3.22 -17.44 15.62
CA ALA A 25 -2.70 -17.22 14.27
C ALA A 25 -3.79 -16.76 13.30
N LYS A 26 -4.98 -17.37 13.39
CA LYS A 26 -6.14 -16.97 12.58
C LYS A 26 -6.60 -15.55 12.89
N GLU A 27 -6.69 -15.20 14.18
CA GLU A 27 -7.15 -13.87 14.61
C GLU A 27 -6.19 -12.74 14.20
N ILE A 28 -4.88 -12.99 14.18
CA ILE A 28 -3.87 -12.00 13.76
C ILE A 28 -3.45 -12.14 12.29
N GLY A 29 -4.16 -12.97 11.49
CA GLY A 29 -3.86 -13.15 10.07
C GLY A 29 -2.45 -13.68 9.77
N MET A 30 -1.89 -14.51 10.64
CA MET A 30 -0.57 -15.14 10.47
C MET A 30 -0.69 -16.65 10.23
N ALA A 31 0.37 -17.25 9.67
CA ALA A 31 0.48 -18.70 9.63
C ALA A 31 0.63 -19.28 11.05
N ALA A 32 -0.03 -20.40 11.33
CA ALA A 32 0.08 -21.14 12.59
C ALA A 32 1.54 -21.43 12.99
N THR A 33 2.36 -21.80 12.01
CA THR A 33 3.80 -22.04 12.20
C THR A 33 4.54 -20.79 12.66
N GLY A 34 4.14 -19.60 12.23
CA GLY A 34 4.71 -18.32 12.66
C GLY A 34 4.43 -18.04 14.14
N VAL A 35 3.19 -18.28 14.60
CA VAL A 35 2.84 -18.13 16.02
C VAL A 35 3.55 -19.17 16.89
N THR A 36 3.70 -20.40 16.40
CA THR A 36 4.49 -21.43 17.12
C THR A 36 5.95 -21.01 17.28
N LYS A 37 6.57 -20.44 16.24
CA LYS A 37 7.93 -19.88 16.32
C LYS A 37 8.02 -18.73 17.34
N TRP A 38 7.00 -17.86 17.41
CA TRP A 38 6.94 -16.81 18.43
C TRP A 38 6.87 -17.38 19.84
N LEU A 39 6.03 -18.40 20.07
CA LEU A 39 5.91 -19.07 21.36
C LEU A 39 7.20 -19.79 21.76
N ASN A 40 7.93 -20.35 20.79
CA ASN A 40 9.19 -21.05 21.03
C ASN A 40 10.38 -20.10 21.23
N GLY A 41 10.27 -18.83 20.82
CA GLY A 41 11.37 -17.87 20.87
C GLY A 41 12.31 -17.97 19.67
N ASP A 42 11.87 -18.61 18.58
CA ASP A 42 12.66 -18.79 17.34
C ASP A 42 12.72 -17.50 16.50
N VAL A 43 12.03 -16.44 16.92
CA VAL A 43 11.96 -15.15 16.21
C VAL A 43 12.55 -14.06 17.09
N ILE A 44 13.66 -13.50 16.63
CA ILE A 44 14.42 -12.44 17.32
C ILE A 44 13.79 -11.07 17.07
N HIS A 45 13.26 -10.84 15.85
CA HIS A 45 12.63 -9.59 15.43
C HIS A 45 11.24 -9.88 14.83
N PRO A 46 10.20 -10.00 15.67
CA PRO A 46 8.85 -10.23 15.19
C PRO A 46 8.30 -8.99 14.47
N ASN A 47 7.45 -9.19 13.47
CA ASN A 47 6.78 -8.10 12.76
C ASN A 47 5.93 -7.27 13.76
N CYS A 48 6.26 -5.99 13.92
CA CYS A 48 5.68 -5.15 14.95
C CYS A 48 4.18 -4.86 14.76
N GLU A 49 3.69 -4.83 13.52
CA GLU A 49 2.25 -4.72 13.25
C GLU A 49 1.51 -5.95 13.79
N LYS A 50 2.06 -7.15 13.52
CA LYS A 50 1.50 -8.41 14.03
C LYS A 50 1.63 -8.56 15.54
N VAL A 51 2.71 -8.05 16.13
CA VAL A 51 2.87 -8.02 17.59
C VAL A 51 1.80 -7.14 18.23
N LEU A 52 1.49 -6.00 17.62
CA LEU A 52 0.45 -5.11 18.10
C LEU A 52 -0.95 -5.70 17.92
N GLU A 53 -1.25 -6.31 16.76
CA GLU A 53 -2.49 -7.07 16.56
C GLU A 53 -2.64 -8.17 17.61
N CYS A 54 -1.55 -8.89 17.91
CA CYS A 54 -1.52 -9.90 18.95
C CYS A 54 -1.82 -9.31 20.34
N ALA A 55 -1.23 -8.17 20.69
CA ALA A 55 -1.53 -7.46 21.94
C ALA A 55 -3.01 -7.06 22.05
N ASN A 56 -3.63 -6.69 20.93
CA ASN A 56 -5.06 -6.34 20.87
C ASN A 56 -5.95 -7.58 21.04
N VAL A 57 -5.63 -8.70 20.36
CA VAL A 57 -6.38 -9.97 20.49
C VAL A 57 -6.28 -10.54 21.91
N LEU A 58 -5.13 -10.37 22.55
CA LEU A 58 -4.88 -10.75 23.95
C LEU A 58 -5.46 -9.75 24.97
N ASN A 59 -6.10 -8.68 24.50
CA ASN A 59 -6.74 -7.65 25.30
C ASN A 59 -5.84 -7.07 26.41
N LEU A 60 -4.55 -6.87 26.08
CA LEU A 60 -3.56 -6.38 27.04
C LEU A 60 -3.86 -4.94 27.47
N THR A 61 -3.67 -4.65 28.76
CA THR A 61 -3.72 -3.29 29.30
C THR A 61 -2.63 -2.41 28.68
N PRO A 62 -2.74 -1.07 28.74
CA PRO A 62 -1.72 -0.18 28.18
C PRO A 62 -0.30 -0.44 28.70
N THR A 63 -0.16 -0.76 29.99
CA THR A 63 1.13 -1.08 30.62
C THR A 63 1.68 -2.42 30.14
N GLU A 64 0.84 -3.46 30.08
CA GLU A 64 1.24 -4.78 29.57
C GLU A 64 1.60 -4.72 28.09
N ARG A 65 0.88 -3.91 27.31
CA ARG A 65 1.14 -3.67 25.90
C ARG A 65 2.49 -3.00 25.67
N ASP A 66 2.85 -1.97 26.44
CA ASP A 66 4.16 -1.32 26.33
C ASP A 66 5.30 -2.28 26.68
N GLU A 67 5.12 -3.07 27.75
CA GLU A 67 6.08 -4.12 28.13
C GLU A 67 6.22 -5.18 27.02
N PHE A 68 5.10 -5.60 26.44
CA PHE A 68 5.04 -6.61 25.38
C PHE A 68 5.69 -6.13 24.08
N LEU A 69 5.42 -4.90 23.65
CA LEU A 69 6.05 -4.27 22.49
C LEU A 69 7.55 -4.03 22.71
N LYS A 70 7.94 -3.60 23.92
CA LYS A 70 9.33 -3.43 24.29
C LYS A 70 10.10 -4.75 24.26
N ALA A 71 9.50 -5.84 24.75
CA ALA A 71 10.10 -7.17 24.70
C ALA A 71 10.26 -7.69 23.26
N ALA A 72 9.39 -7.25 22.35
CA ALA A 72 9.45 -7.55 20.92
C ALA A 72 10.37 -6.63 20.11
N ASN A 73 11.04 -5.66 20.75
CA ASN A 73 11.82 -4.59 20.11
C ASN A 73 10.99 -3.69 19.17
N CYS A 74 9.71 -3.51 19.48
CA CYS A 74 8.72 -2.75 18.70
C CYS A 74 8.28 -1.45 19.38
N LYS A 75 9.08 -0.93 20.32
CA LYS A 75 8.67 0.20 21.18
C LYS A 75 8.41 1.50 20.40
N ASP A 76 9.13 1.70 19.30
CA ASP A 76 8.97 2.87 18.42
C ASP A 76 7.99 2.61 17.27
N PHE A 77 7.37 1.42 17.22
CA PHE A 77 6.35 1.11 16.23
C PHE A 77 5.10 1.93 16.52
N LYS A 78 4.87 2.96 15.71
CA LYS A 78 3.59 3.65 15.67
C LYS A 78 2.67 2.83 14.78
N PRO A 79 1.57 2.23 15.29
CA PRO A 79 0.54 1.71 14.41
C PRO A 79 0.18 2.74 13.36
N SER A 80 -0.19 2.25 12.18
CA SER A 80 -1.05 3.03 11.30
C SER A 80 -2.17 3.61 12.17
N PRO A 81 -2.40 4.94 12.19
CA PRO A 81 -3.38 5.54 13.08
C PRO A 81 -4.70 4.76 12.96
N PRO A 82 -5.43 4.55 14.08
CA PRO A 82 -6.74 3.92 14.02
C PRO A 82 -7.54 4.62 12.91
N PRO A 83 -8.34 3.86 12.12
CA PRO A 83 -9.11 4.47 11.05
C PRO A 83 -9.85 5.66 11.64
N PRO A 84 -9.70 6.85 11.03
CA PRO A 84 -10.48 8.00 11.45
C PRO A 84 -11.95 7.60 11.50
N GLU A 85 -12.67 7.95 12.57
CA GLU A 85 -14.12 7.74 12.66
C GLU A 85 -14.82 8.37 11.45
N GLU A 86 -14.20 9.39 10.84
CA GLU A 86 -14.60 10.05 9.60
C GLU A 86 -13.38 10.31 8.69
N PRO A 87 -13.52 10.18 7.35
CA PRO A 87 -12.47 10.54 6.40
C PRO A 87 -11.89 11.94 6.65
N ILE A 88 -10.58 12.12 6.48
CA ILE A 88 -9.93 13.42 6.68
C ILE A 88 -9.12 13.79 5.45
N PRO A 89 -8.89 15.09 5.20
CA PRO A 89 -7.99 15.45 4.13
C PRO A 89 -6.56 14.96 4.36
N VAL A 90 -5.99 14.25 3.38
CA VAL A 90 -4.61 13.74 3.38
C VAL A 90 -3.81 14.51 2.33
N ILE A 91 -2.91 15.38 2.78
CA ILE A 91 -2.15 16.27 1.89
C ILE A 91 -0.68 15.88 1.83
N GLY A 92 -0.13 15.85 0.62
CA GLY A 92 1.33 15.75 0.39
C GLY A 92 1.94 14.38 0.71
N ILE A 93 1.16 13.45 1.26
CA ILE A 93 1.58 12.08 1.56
C ILE A 93 0.63 11.06 0.90
N PRO A 94 1.09 9.83 0.64
CA PRO A 94 0.22 8.76 0.19
C PRO A 94 -0.85 8.40 1.22
N ILE A 95 -2.00 7.93 0.72
CA ILE A 95 -3.05 7.35 1.55
C ILE A 95 -2.66 5.92 1.88
N TYR A 96 -2.56 5.62 3.18
CA TYR A 96 -2.15 4.30 3.67
C TYR A 96 -3.31 3.40 4.11
N HIS A 97 -4.48 3.97 4.44
CA HIS A 97 -5.61 3.22 4.95
C HIS A 97 -6.71 3.12 3.87
N PRO A 98 -7.26 1.92 3.57
CA PRO A 98 -8.24 1.77 2.49
C PRO A 98 -9.47 2.67 2.59
N CYS A 99 -9.96 2.96 3.82
CA CYS A 99 -11.13 3.84 4.01
C CYS A 99 -10.93 5.27 3.49
N GLN A 100 -9.67 5.75 3.43
CA GLN A 100 -9.33 7.09 2.97
C GLN A 100 -9.16 7.17 1.44
N LEU A 101 -9.13 6.05 0.73
CA LEU A 101 -9.04 6.05 -0.73
C LEU A 101 -10.44 6.22 -1.34
N PHE A 102 -10.60 7.24 -2.18
CA PHE A 102 -11.82 7.52 -2.94
C PHE A 102 -11.60 7.32 -4.45
N GLY A 103 -12.67 6.89 -5.12
CA GLY A 103 -12.69 6.61 -6.55
C GLY A 103 -11.70 5.54 -7.00
N ARG A 104 -11.17 5.73 -8.22
CA ARG A 104 -10.28 4.80 -8.93
C ARG A 104 -10.98 3.52 -9.37
N GLU A 105 -12.30 3.56 -9.56
CA GLU A 105 -13.08 2.36 -9.88
C GLU A 105 -12.68 1.73 -11.21
N ASP A 106 -12.42 2.53 -12.25
CA ASP A 106 -11.98 1.99 -13.55
C ASP A 106 -10.59 1.34 -13.45
N ALA A 107 -9.67 1.98 -12.73
CA ALA A 107 -8.34 1.44 -12.49
C ALA A 107 -8.40 0.10 -11.73
N LEU A 108 -9.21 0.04 -10.66
CA LEU A 108 -9.45 -1.18 -9.89
C LEU A 108 -10.08 -2.28 -10.74
N ARG A 109 -11.03 -1.95 -11.63
CA ARG A 109 -11.66 -2.91 -12.55
C ARG A 109 -10.66 -3.49 -13.55
N ARG A 110 -9.74 -2.67 -14.07
CA ARG A 110 -8.67 -3.14 -14.96
C ARG A 110 -7.66 -4.03 -14.24
N ILE A 111 -7.28 -3.65 -13.03
CA ILE A 111 -6.40 -4.47 -12.17
C ILE A 111 -7.07 -5.80 -11.83
N TYR A 112 -8.36 -5.78 -11.49
CA TYR A 112 -9.17 -6.99 -11.33
C TYR A 112 -9.08 -7.88 -12.58
N GLY A 113 -9.32 -7.32 -13.77
CA GLY A 113 -9.24 -8.06 -15.03
C GLY A 113 -7.87 -8.68 -15.28
N ALA A 114 -6.79 -8.03 -14.85
CA ALA A 114 -5.42 -8.53 -14.96
C ALA A 114 -5.10 -9.68 -13.97
N TRP A 115 -5.76 -9.70 -12.81
CA TRP A 115 -5.45 -10.64 -11.72
C TRP A 115 -6.46 -11.78 -11.56
N HIS A 116 -7.66 -11.62 -12.12
CA HIS A 116 -8.72 -12.63 -12.06
C HIS A 116 -8.60 -13.69 -13.17
N GLN A 117 -7.59 -13.60 -14.04
CA GLN A 117 -7.37 -14.57 -15.12
C GLN A 117 -7.05 -15.97 -14.57
N GLU A 118 -7.66 -17.00 -15.15
CA GLU A 118 -7.50 -18.40 -14.69
C GLU A 118 -6.09 -18.97 -14.93
N MET A 119 -5.39 -18.49 -15.96
CA MET A 119 -4.11 -19.08 -16.40
C MET A 119 -2.87 -18.44 -15.77
N ALA A 120 -2.84 -17.11 -15.63
CA ALA A 120 -1.68 -16.38 -15.12
C ALA A 120 -2.04 -14.98 -14.65
N LEU A 121 -1.40 -14.52 -13.57
CA LEU A 121 -1.38 -13.12 -13.18
C LEU A 121 -0.74 -12.28 -14.29
N GLN A 122 -1.42 -11.22 -14.72
CA GLN A 122 -0.86 -10.27 -15.65
C GLN A 122 -0.19 -9.11 -14.92
N ASN A 123 0.83 -8.55 -15.57
CA ASN A 123 1.59 -7.41 -15.04
C ASN A 123 0.85 -6.11 -15.36
N VAL A 124 0.89 -5.15 -14.43
CA VAL A 124 0.17 -3.88 -14.56
C VAL A 124 1.12 -2.70 -14.40
N ALA A 125 1.04 -1.73 -15.31
CA ALA A 125 1.73 -0.45 -15.17
C ALA A 125 0.72 0.64 -14.83
N ILE A 126 0.83 1.22 -13.65
CA ILE A 126 0.00 2.33 -13.18
C ILE A 126 0.72 3.63 -13.53
N ILE A 127 0.24 4.32 -14.56
CA ILE A 127 0.87 5.52 -15.12
C ILE A 127 0.03 6.74 -14.78
N GLY A 128 0.68 7.85 -14.46
CA GLY A 128 -0.01 9.12 -14.28
C GLY A 128 0.89 10.13 -13.60
N PRO A 129 0.55 11.42 -13.63
CA PRO A 129 1.42 12.48 -13.14
C PRO A 129 1.75 12.36 -11.65
N ARG A 130 2.76 13.10 -11.20
CA ARG A 130 3.06 13.20 -9.76
C ARG A 130 1.81 13.69 -9.01
N HIS A 131 1.55 13.12 -7.83
CA HIS A 131 0.37 13.42 -7.01
C HIS A 131 -0.99 12.96 -7.58
N SER A 132 -1.02 12.11 -8.62
CA SER A 132 -2.27 11.46 -9.07
C SER A 132 -2.78 10.36 -8.13
N GLY A 133 -2.02 9.98 -7.10
CA GLY A 133 -2.42 8.94 -6.13
C GLY A 133 -1.97 7.51 -6.48
N LYS A 134 -0.92 7.34 -7.28
CA LYS A 134 -0.34 6.02 -7.61
C LYS A 134 0.07 5.22 -6.38
N THR A 135 0.92 5.79 -5.52
CA THR A 135 1.35 5.15 -4.25
C THR A 135 0.16 4.88 -3.31
N SER A 136 -0.82 5.77 -3.27
CA SER A 136 -2.08 5.56 -2.52
C SER A 136 -2.85 4.34 -3.03
N LEU A 137 -2.91 4.15 -4.35
CA LEU A 137 -3.54 2.98 -4.97
C LEU A 137 -2.76 1.70 -4.66
N LEU A 138 -1.42 1.70 -4.72
CA LEU A 138 -0.62 0.53 -4.30
C LEU A 138 -0.91 0.11 -2.85
N ASN A 139 -0.92 1.08 -1.93
CA ASN A 139 -1.23 0.85 -0.53
C ASN A 139 -2.63 0.24 -0.34
N TYR A 140 -3.61 0.72 -1.11
CA TYR A 140 -4.96 0.16 -1.12
C TYR A 140 -4.99 -1.30 -1.58
N LEU A 141 -4.35 -1.62 -2.72
CA LEU A 141 -4.29 -2.99 -3.26
C LEU A 141 -3.70 -3.97 -2.25
N LYS A 142 -2.62 -3.56 -1.57
CA LYS A 142 -1.93 -4.35 -0.55
C LYS A 142 -2.78 -4.63 0.69
N LYS A 143 -3.66 -3.70 1.08
CA LYS A 143 -4.34 -3.72 2.39
C LYS A 143 -5.82 -4.05 2.36
N ILE A 144 -6.53 -3.77 1.26
CA ILE A 144 -8.01 -3.85 1.19
C ILE A 144 -8.55 -5.22 1.61
N ALA A 145 -7.84 -6.30 1.30
CA ALA A 145 -8.27 -7.67 1.59
C ALA A 145 -7.98 -8.12 3.05
N CYS A 146 -7.17 -7.36 3.79
CA CYS A 146 -6.74 -7.70 5.15
C CYS A 146 -7.36 -6.78 6.21
N VAL A 147 -7.86 -5.60 5.83
CA VAL A 147 -8.52 -4.67 6.73
C VAL A 147 -9.92 -5.18 7.10
N PRO A 148 -10.31 -5.21 8.40
CA PRO A 148 -11.64 -5.60 8.80
C PRO A 148 -12.73 -4.73 8.17
N LYS A 149 -13.87 -5.32 7.79
CA LYS A 149 -15.00 -4.58 7.20
C LYS A 149 -15.49 -3.41 8.06
N THR A 150 -15.37 -3.51 9.38
CA THR A 150 -15.74 -2.45 10.33
C THR A 150 -14.84 -1.21 10.23
N GLN A 151 -13.67 -1.33 9.60
CA GLN A 151 -12.73 -0.23 9.35
C GLN A 151 -12.82 0.28 7.92
N LEU A 152 -13.67 -0.32 7.08
CA LEU A 152 -13.94 0.15 5.72
C LEU A 152 -15.18 1.05 5.72
N ARG A 153 -15.29 1.89 4.69
CA ARG A 153 -16.53 2.62 4.44
C ARG A 153 -17.64 1.64 4.07
N SER A 154 -18.90 2.01 4.31
CA SER A 154 -20.07 1.15 4.04
C SER A 154 -20.21 0.76 2.57
N ASP A 155 -19.69 1.58 1.67
CA ASP A 155 -19.66 1.37 0.21
C ASP A 155 -18.40 0.61 -0.27
N GLN A 156 -17.49 0.24 0.64
CA GLN A 156 -16.26 -0.50 0.31
C GLN A 156 -16.38 -2.01 0.63
N PRO A 157 -15.72 -2.87 -0.16
CA PRO A 157 -14.87 -2.56 -1.32
C PRO A 157 -15.67 -2.14 -2.56
N LYS A 158 -15.17 -1.14 -3.29
CA LYS A 158 -15.79 -0.57 -4.49
C LYS A 158 -14.85 -0.72 -5.69
N GLY A 159 -15.39 -0.81 -6.91
CA GLY A 159 -14.59 -0.97 -8.14
C GLY A 159 -14.15 -2.41 -8.45
N TRP A 160 -14.39 -3.36 -7.55
CA TRP A 160 -14.14 -4.79 -7.77
C TRP A 160 -15.42 -5.49 -8.24
N LEU A 161 -15.34 -6.25 -9.33
CA LEU A 161 -16.49 -6.99 -9.86
C LEU A 161 -16.86 -8.15 -8.91
N ASP A 162 -18.17 -8.39 -8.75
CA ASP A 162 -18.75 -9.42 -7.90
C ASP A 162 -18.27 -9.41 -6.43
N GLY A 163 -17.81 -8.24 -5.94
CA GLY A 163 -17.26 -8.10 -4.59
C GLY A 163 -15.95 -8.84 -4.37
N TRP A 164 -15.25 -9.22 -5.46
CA TRP A 164 -13.98 -9.94 -5.39
C TRP A 164 -12.91 -9.11 -4.70
N LEU A 165 -12.05 -9.78 -3.93
CA LEU A 165 -10.87 -9.18 -3.31
C LEU A 165 -9.70 -10.17 -3.36
N PRO A 166 -8.44 -9.68 -3.39
CA PRO A 166 -7.25 -10.51 -3.48
C PRO A 166 -6.88 -11.20 -2.13
N HIS A 167 -7.84 -11.79 -1.41
CA HIS A 167 -7.63 -12.39 -0.07
C HIS A 167 -6.58 -13.51 -0.03
N ARG A 168 -6.32 -14.17 -1.16
CA ARG A 168 -5.36 -15.27 -1.26
C ARG A 168 -3.97 -14.80 -1.71
N PHE A 169 -3.84 -13.52 -2.06
CA PHE A 169 -2.62 -12.97 -2.62
C PHE A 169 -1.64 -12.67 -1.51
N GLN A 170 -0.36 -12.67 -1.86
CA GLN A 170 0.71 -12.11 -1.05
C GLN A 170 1.36 -10.96 -1.81
N PHE A 171 1.74 -9.93 -1.07
CA PHE A 171 2.30 -8.71 -1.62
C PHE A 171 3.69 -8.46 -1.05
N ALA A 172 4.60 -8.04 -1.90
CA ALA A 172 5.87 -7.43 -1.51
C ALA A 172 5.99 -6.08 -2.22
N GLU A 173 6.66 -5.13 -1.59
CA GLU A 173 6.76 -3.75 -2.06
C GLU A 173 8.22 -3.34 -2.22
N ILE A 174 8.53 -2.64 -3.31
CA ILE A 174 9.81 -2.05 -3.61
C ILE A 174 9.56 -0.56 -3.84
N ASP A 175 10.00 0.29 -2.92
CA ASP A 175 9.99 1.74 -3.11
C ASP A 175 11.35 2.18 -3.66
N PHE A 176 11.40 2.54 -4.95
CA PHE A 176 12.64 2.97 -5.58
C PHE A 176 13.12 4.36 -5.16
N LYS A 177 12.33 5.10 -4.36
CA LYS A 177 12.81 6.33 -3.71
C LYS A 177 13.61 6.04 -2.45
N ASP A 178 13.49 4.85 -1.87
CA ASP A 178 14.34 4.45 -0.76
C ASP A 178 15.77 4.21 -1.27
N LYS A 179 16.66 5.15 -0.94
CA LYS A 179 18.07 5.10 -1.34
C LYS A 179 18.82 3.89 -0.77
N GLN A 180 18.29 3.22 0.26
CA GLN A 180 18.87 1.98 0.79
C GLN A 180 18.63 0.80 -0.19
N ILE A 181 17.52 0.85 -0.92
CA ILE A 181 17.10 -0.15 -1.91
C ILE A 181 17.71 0.21 -3.28
N ASN A 182 19.04 0.22 -3.34
CA ASN A 182 19.77 0.59 -4.56
C ASN A 182 20.59 -0.54 -5.19
N THR A 183 20.52 -1.76 -4.65
CA THR A 183 21.21 -2.93 -5.19
C THR A 183 20.23 -4.08 -5.41
N PRO A 184 20.50 -5.00 -6.35
CA PRO A 184 19.69 -6.21 -6.50
C PRO A 184 19.59 -7.00 -5.20
N LEU A 185 20.68 -7.13 -4.44
CA LEU A 185 20.70 -7.89 -3.18
C LEU A 185 19.73 -7.31 -2.15
N HIS A 186 19.77 -6.00 -1.91
CA HIS A 186 18.85 -5.36 -0.97
C HIS A 186 17.38 -5.48 -1.40
N ILE A 187 17.10 -5.38 -2.71
CA ILE A 187 15.74 -5.60 -3.23
C ILE A 187 15.28 -7.03 -2.95
N MET A 188 16.12 -8.01 -3.25
CA MET A 188 15.79 -9.43 -3.05
C MET A 188 15.54 -9.73 -1.57
N ASP A 189 16.45 -9.30 -0.69
CA ASP A 189 16.34 -9.50 0.76
C ASP A 189 15.06 -8.89 1.30
N ASN A 190 14.78 -7.63 0.93
CA ASN A 190 13.59 -6.91 1.39
C ASN A 190 12.28 -7.55 0.87
N VAL A 191 12.24 -7.99 -0.38
CA VAL A 191 11.07 -8.70 -0.94
C VAL A 191 10.85 -10.02 -0.21
N LEU A 192 11.90 -10.81 0.00
CA LEU A 192 11.78 -12.11 0.65
C LEU A 192 11.40 -11.99 2.12
N GLU A 193 11.92 -10.98 2.82
CA GLU A 193 11.51 -10.66 4.18
C GLU A 193 10.01 -10.33 4.25
N GLN A 194 9.50 -9.51 3.34
CA GLN A 194 8.06 -9.19 3.26
C GLN A 194 7.20 -10.43 2.96
N LEU A 195 7.71 -11.37 2.17
CA LEU A 195 7.05 -12.66 1.90
C LEU A 195 7.24 -13.69 3.03
N GLY A 196 7.95 -13.34 4.11
CA GLY A 196 8.18 -14.21 5.26
C GLY A 196 9.17 -15.34 5.00
N VAL A 197 10.05 -15.19 4.01
CA VAL A 197 11.12 -16.13 3.69
C VAL A 197 12.41 -15.74 4.41
N THR A 198 12.96 -16.66 5.20
CA THR A 198 14.24 -16.44 5.90
C THR A 198 15.40 -16.99 5.07
N LEU A 199 16.39 -16.15 4.78
CA LEU A 199 17.61 -16.55 4.10
C LEU A 199 18.63 -17.09 5.11
N THR A 200 19.22 -18.25 4.82
CA THR A 200 20.21 -18.90 5.69
C THR A 200 21.63 -18.89 5.11
N LYS A 201 21.81 -18.40 3.88
CA LYS A 201 23.07 -18.46 3.11
C LYS A 201 23.19 -17.24 2.19
N PRO A 202 24.41 -16.93 1.69
CA PRO A 202 24.58 -15.98 0.59
C PRO A 202 23.64 -16.34 -0.56
N PHE A 203 22.99 -15.33 -1.10
CA PHE A 203 21.81 -15.48 -1.93
C PHE A 203 21.96 -14.65 -3.20
N ASP A 204 21.70 -15.27 -4.35
CA ASP A 204 21.83 -14.61 -5.65
C ASP A 204 20.48 -14.49 -6.38
N LEU A 205 20.52 -13.91 -7.59
CA LEU A 205 19.34 -13.72 -8.43
C LEU A 205 18.69 -15.04 -8.89
N PHE A 206 19.46 -16.12 -8.99
CA PHE A 206 18.95 -17.43 -9.38
C PHE A 206 18.20 -18.08 -8.21
N ASP A 207 18.76 -18.01 -7.01
CA ASP A 207 18.11 -18.47 -5.80
C ASP A 207 16.81 -17.68 -5.53
N PHE A 208 16.84 -16.35 -5.71
CA PHE A 208 15.66 -15.50 -5.67
C PHE A 208 14.56 -15.98 -6.61
N SER A 209 14.95 -16.24 -7.85
CA SER A 209 14.04 -16.75 -8.87
C SER A 209 13.42 -18.08 -8.46
N ASN A 210 14.20 -19.00 -7.90
CA ASN A 210 13.69 -20.30 -7.46
C ASN A 210 12.74 -20.19 -6.28
N VAL A 211 13.03 -19.32 -5.31
CA VAL A 211 12.13 -19.07 -4.18
C VAL A 211 10.79 -18.51 -4.64
N LEU A 212 10.79 -17.55 -5.56
CA LEU A 212 9.56 -16.97 -6.10
C LEU A 212 8.75 -17.98 -6.92
N LYS A 213 9.41 -18.88 -7.67
CA LYS A 213 8.74 -19.97 -8.41
C LYS A 213 8.00 -20.97 -7.51
N GLN A 214 8.55 -21.21 -6.32
CA GLN A 214 8.01 -22.17 -5.35
C GLN A 214 6.84 -21.61 -4.53
N GLN A 215 6.50 -20.34 -4.69
CA GLN A 215 5.37 -19.73 -4.00
C GLN A 215 4.06 -20.41 -4.38
N GLN A 216 3.33 -20.84 -3.35
CA GLN A 216 2.03 -21.52 -3.50
C GLN A 216 0.89 -20.51 -3.66
N LYS A 217 1.06 -19.30 -3.16
CA LYS A 217 0.07 -18.23 -3.25
C LYS A 217 0.37 -17.33 -4.46
N PRO A 218 -0.66 -16.80 -5.14
CA PRO A 218 -0.51 -15.71 -6.08
C PRO A 218 0.27 -14.58 -5.42
N THR A 219 1.38 -14.17 -6.03
CA THR A 219 2.32 -13.20 -5.48
C THR A 219 2.36 -11.99 -6.38
N VAL A 220 2.23 -10.80 -5.80
CA VAL A 220 2.36 -9.55 -6.54
C VAL A 220 3.48 -8.72 -5.93
N ILE A 221 4.46 -8.34 -6.74
CA ILE A 221 5.50 -7.39 -6.34
C ILE A 221 5.09 -6.00 -6.84
N LEU A 222 4.86 -5.10 -5.90
CA LEU A 222 4.52 -3.70 -6.12
C LEU A 222 5.81 -2.88 -6.19
N MET A 223 6.06 -2.21 -7.30
CA MET A 223 7.26 -1.43 -7.59
C MET A 223 6.89 0.04 -7.75
N ASP A 224 7.11 0.84 -6.72
CA ASP A 224 6.75 2.26 -6.74
C ASP A 224 7.88 3.12 -7.32
N ASP A 225 7.49 4.10 -8.15
CA ASP A 225 8.36 5.05 -8.85
C ASP A 225 9.50 4.40 -9.64
N ILE A 226 9.15 3.51 -10.58
CA ILE A 226 10.09 2.75 -11.42
C ILE A 226 11.13 3.63 -12.13
N GLY A 227 10.79 4.89 -12.42
CA GLY A 227 11.70 5.85 -13.03
C GLY A 227 12.96 6.10 -12.21
N ASP A 228 12.89 6.05 -10.88
CA ASP A 228 14.07 6.18 -10.02
C ASP A 228 14.87 4.86 -9.95
N GLY A 229 14.19 3.72 -10.01
CA GLY A 229 14.83 2.41 -10.17
C GLY A 229 15.65 2.32 -11.46
N LEU A 230 15.16 2.89 -12.56
CA LEU A 230 15.88 2.92 -13.83
C LEU A 230 17.12 3.81 -13.82
N LYS A 231 17.15 4.86 -12.99
CA LYS A 231 18.35 5.70 -12.81
C LYS A 231 19.41 5.02 -11.95
N ALA A 232 19.04 4.04 -11.14
CA ALA A 232 19.98 3.32 -10.29
C ALA A 232 20.96 2.50 -11.15
N SER A 233 22.24 2.88 -11.14
CA SER A 233 23.28 2.25 -11.98
C SER A 233 23.54 0.79 -11.63
N LYS A 234 23.34 0.42 -10.36
CA LYS A 234 23.50 -0.95 -9.87
C LYS A 234 22.31 -1.87 -10.21
N LEU A 235 21.19 -1.30 -10.68
CA LEU A 235 20.06 -2.05 -11.23
C LEU A 235 20.24 -2.13 -12.75
N ASP A 236 21.12 -3.04 -13.14
CA ASP A 236 21.59 -3.22 -14.51
C ASP A 236 20.60 -3.99 -15.39
N ALA A 237 20.97 -4.18 -16.66
CA ALA A 237 20.15 -4.90 -17.63
C ALA A 237 19.87 -6.35 -17.20
N THR A 238 20.82 -7.01 -16.53
CA THR A 238 20.66 -8.39 -16.06
C THR A 238 19.57 -8.47 -15.00
N PHE A 239 19.54 -7.54 -14.04
CA PHE A 239 18.46 -7.47 -13.05
C PHE A 239 17.08 -7.32 -13.71
N TRP A 240 16.91 -6.34 -14.61
CA TRP A 240 15.62 -6.09 -15.27
C TRP A 240 15.16 -7.24 -16.17
N GLN A 241 16.10 -7.91 -16.85
CA GLN A 241 15.79 -9.11 -17.64
C GLN A 241 15.30 -10.26 -16.76
N GLN A 242 15.90 -10.46 -15.58
CA GLN A 242 15.43 -11.47 -14.64
C GLN A 242 14.03 -11.15 -14.10
N MET A 243 13.75 -9.89 -13.77
CA MET A 243 12.41 -9.48 -13.35
C MET A 243 11.37 -9.72 -14.46
N ARG A 244 11.71 -9.45 -15.73
CA ARG A 244 10.84 -9.77 -16.88
C ARG A 244 10.59 -11.27 -16.98
N PHE A 245 11.66 -12.07 -16.88
CA PHE A 245 11.56 -13.52 -16.99
C PHE A 245 10.64 -14.08 -15.91
N LEU A 246 10.80 -13.64 -14.66
CA LEU A 246 9.97 -14.06 -13.53
C LEU A 246 8.49 -13.71 -13.72
N ALA A 247 8.22 -12.48 -14.17
CA ALA A 247 6.89 -11.93 -14.39
C ALA A 247 6.13 -12.49 -15.61
N GLY A 248 6.86 -13.11 -16.54
CA GLY A 248 6.29 -13.75 -17.72
C GLY A 248 6.12 -15.25 -17.50
N SER A 249 7.05 -16.04 -18.04
CA SER A 249 7.01 -17.50 -18.02
C SER A 249 7.68 -18.14 -16.80
N GLY A 250 8.50 -17.38 -16.08
CA GLY A 250 9.40 -17.90 -15.05
C GLY A 250 8.68 -18.51 -13.85
N ALA A 251 7.61 -17.89 -13.36
CA ALA A 251 6.91 -18.28 -12.13
C ALA A 251 5.62 -19.12 -12.33
N GLY A 252 5.44 -19.72 -13.52
CA GLY A 252 4.27 -20.55 -13.80
C GLY A 252 2.93 -19.83 -13.64
N GLY A 253 2.88 -18.53 -13.94
CA GLY A 253 1.68 -17.69 -13.88
C GLY A 253 1.25 -17.22 -12.49
N ARG A 254 1.99 -17.56 -11.41
CA ARG A 254 1.63 -17.18 -10.03
C ARG A 254 2.28 -15.89 -9.55
N LEU A 255 3.14 -15.26 -10.35
CA LEU A 255 3.78 -14.00 -10.02
C LEU A 255 3.29 -12.91 -10.97
N GLY A 256 2.87 -11.77 -10.42
CA GLY A 256 2.59 -10.55 -11.17
C GLY A 256 3.44 -9.40 -10.65
N LEU A 257 3.74 -8.46 -11.53
CA LEU A 257 4.38 -7.18 -11.19
C LEU A 257 3.38 -6.05 -11.36
N VAL A 258 3.39 -5.11 -10.41
CA VAL A 258 2.78 -3.80 -10.60
C VAL A 258 3.88 -2.76 -10.54
N VAL A 259 4.00 -1.92 -11.56
CA VAL A 259 4.92 -0.77 -11.54
C VAL A 259 4.14 0.51 -11.52
N THR A 260 4.64 1.54 -10.84
CA THR A 260 4.11 2.91 -11.00
C THR A 260 5.13 3.78 -11.72
N ALA A 261 4.64 4.71 -12.55
CA ALA A 261 5.51 5.66 -13.22
C ALA A 261 4.79 6.99 -13.48
N HIS A 262 5.58 8.06 -13.66
CA HIS A 262 5.05 9.41 -13.90
C HIS A 262 4.78 9.73 -15.38
N ASP A 263 5.37 8.96 -16.29
CA ASP A 263 5.18 9.04 -17.74
C ASP A 263 5.22 7.62 -18.31
N SER A 264 4.99 7.45 -19.61
CA SER A 264 5.01 6.15 -20.26
C SER A 264 6.33 5.42 -20.06
N LEU A 265 6.25 4.10 -19.89
CA LEU A 265 7.42 3.25 -19.66
C LEU A 265 8.41 3.34 -20.82
N ASP A 266 7.93 3.48 -22.06
CA ASP A 266 8.78 3.62 -23.25
C ASP A 266 9.63 4.90 -23.23
N LYS A 267 9.04 6.03 -22.82
CA LYS A 267 9.78 7.28 -22.68
C LYS A 267 10.82 7.19 -21.57
N LEU A 268 10.48 6.59 -20.44
CA LEU A 268 11.41 6.39 -19.32
C LEU A 268 12.56 5.46 -19.70
N ALA A 269 12.29 4.42 -20.47
CA ALA A 269 13.27 3.49 -21.02
C ALA A 269 14.26 4.22 -21.95
N GLN A 270 13.75 4.99 -22.90
CA GLN A 270 14.54 5.77 -23.86
C GLN A 270 15.39 6.83 -23.16
N ALA A 271 14.83 7.56 -22.20
CA ALA A 271 15.53 8.60 -21.46
C ALA A 271 16.72 8.10 -20.62
N GLN A 272 16.84 6.79 -20.43
CA GLN A 272 17.92 6.16 -19.66
C GLN A 272 18.82 5.27 -20.54
N ASP A 273 18.69 5.34 -21.87
CA ASP A 273 19.34 4.43 -22.84
C ASP A 273 19.14 2.94 -22.53
N LYS A 274 18.12 2.63 -21.72
CA LYS A 274 17.71 1.27 -21.36
C LYS A 274 16.55 0.91 -22.26
N SER A 275 16.81 0.53 -23.51
CA SER A 275 15.83 -0.17 -24.35
C SER A 275 15.58 -1.54 -23.73
N SER A 276 14.80 -1.56 -22.66
CA SER A 276 14.63 -2.73 -21.82
C SER A 276 13.46 -3.52 -22.34
N PRO A 277 13.64 -4.81 -22.68
CA PRO A 277 12.52 -5.67 -22.99
C PRO A 277 11.56 -5.74 -21.80
N PHE A 278 11.93 -5.35 -20.57
CA PHE A 278 11.07 -5.40 -19.38
C PHE A 278 9.69 -4.74 -19.56
N PHE A 279 9.55 -3.65 -20.31
CA PHE A 279 8.31 -2.88 -20.31
C PHE A 279 7.18 -3.44 -21.18
N GLY A 280 7.50 -4.27 -22.19
CA GLY A 280 6.49 -4.79 -23.11
C GLY A 280 5.57 -5.89 -22.55
N ILE A 281 5.63 -6.20 -21.25
CA ILE A 281 4.76 -7.20 -20.59
C ILE A 281 3.63 -6.58 -19.76
N PHE A 282 3.59 -5.25 -19.63
CA PHE A 282 2.64 -4.58 -18.75
C PHE A 282 1.36 -4.16 -19.48
N ASN A 283 0.22 -4.45 -18.87
CA ASN A 283 -1.03 -3.78 -19.20
C ASN A 283 -1.05 -2.41 -18.53
N THR A 284 -1.27 -1.35 -19.30
CA THR A 284 -1.23 0.01 -18.76
C THR A 284 -2.59 0.44 -18.21
N VAL A 285 -2.56 1.01 -17.01
CA VAL A 285 -3.69 1.68 -16.34
C VAL A 285 -3.28 3.12 -16.09
N TYR A 286 -3.99 4.07 -16.71
CA TYR A 286 -3.74 5.49 -16.52
C TYR A 286 -4.56 6.03 -15.34
N LEU A 287 -3.93 6.83 -14.49
CA LEU A 287 -4.58 7.55 -13.40
C LEU A 287 -4.81 9.01 -13.81
N GLU A 288 -6.03 9.22 -14.28
CA GLU A 288 -6.60 10.52 -14.64
C GLU A 288 -7.10 11.27 -13.39
N PRO A 289 -7.70 12.47 -13.53
CA PRO A 289 -8.55 13.03 -12.48
C PRO A 289 -9.62 12.03 -12.02
N LEU A 290 -10.17 12.23 -10.82
CA LEU A 290 -11.38 11.51 -10.43
C LEU A 290 -12.53 11.93 -11.35
N THR A 291 -13.50 11.04 -11.56
CA THR A 291 -14.78 11.48 -12.13
C THR A 291 -15.47 12.44 -11.16
N GLU A 292 -16.30 13.35 -11.65
CA GLU A 292 -17.08 14.26 -10.79
C GLU A 292 -17.87 13.49 -9.73
N LYS A 293 -18.39 12.31 -10.07
CA LYS A 293 -19.08 11.42 -9.14
C LYS A 293 -18.14 10.95 -8.02
N GLU A 294 -16.96 10.44 -8.35
CA GLU A 294 -15.98 9.96 -7.36
C GLU A 294 -15.44 11.12 -6.49
N ALA A 295 -15.21 12.29 -7.08
CA ALA A 295 -14.80 13.50 -6.35
C ALA A 295 -15.91 14.00 -5.42
N SER A 296 -17.15 13.99 -5.89
CA SER A 296 -18.33 14.32 -5.08
C SER A 296 -18.52 13.34 -3.93
N GLU A 297 -18.26 12.05 -4.12
CA GLU A 297 -18.29 11.05 -3.04
C GLU A 297 -17.24 11.32 -1.97
N MET A 298 -16.03 11.76 -2.35
CA MET A 298 -15.01 12.20 -1.40
C MET A 298 -15.50 13.39 -0.57
N LEU A 299 -16.03 14.43 -1.22
CA LEU A 299 -16.58 15.60 -0.54
C LEU A 299 -17.81 15.24 0.31
N ALA A 300 -18.62 14.29 -0.16
CA ALA A 300 -19.78 13.79 0.54
C ALA A 300 -19.41 13.10 1.86
N SER A 301 -18.25 12.43 1.90
CA SER A 301 -17.75 11.81 3.13
C SER A 301 -17.33 12.82 4.20
N LEU A 302 -17.17 14.09 3.81
CA LEU A 302 -16.92 15.23 4.68
C LEU A 302 -18.22 16.05 4.91
N GLN A 303 -19.40 15.49 4.57
CA GLN A 303 -20.69 16.16 4.69
C GLN A 303 -20.93 16.68 6.11
N ASN A 304 -21.63 17.82 6.18
CA ASN A 304 -21.82 18.73 7.32
C ASN A 304 -20.73 19.80 7.49
N LEU A 305 -19.57 19.68 6.83
CA LEU A 305 -18.54 20.72 6.92
C LEU A 305 -18.70 21.83 5.87
N PHE A 306 -19.17 21.52 4.66
CA PHE A 306 -19.12 22.45 3.53
C PHE A 306 -20.51 22.80 2.98
N GLU A 307 -20.68 24.05 2.55
CA GLU A 307 -21.85 24.50 1.80
C GLU A 307 -21.79 24.03 0.34
N SER A 308 -22.93 23.86 -0.33
CA SER A 308 -22.98 23.41 -1.73
C SER A 308 -22.16 24.29 -2.68
N LYS A 309 -22.18 25.61 -2.47
CA LYS A 309 -21.39 26.57 -3.26
C LYS A 309 -19.88 26.35 -3.12
N ASP A 310 -19.43 25.92 -1.94
CA ASP A 310 -18.02 25.65 -1.68
C ASP A 310 -17.60 24.35 -2.35
N ILE A 311 -18.48 23.33 -2.31
CA ILE A 311 -18.30 22.05 -3.00
C ILE A 311 -18.16 22.26 -4.51
N GLU A 312 -19.09 22.99 -5.13
CA GLU A 312 -19.04 23.31 -6.57
C GLU A 312 -17.74 24.02 -6.93
N TRP A 313 -17.35 25.04 -6.14
CA TRP A 313 -16.11 25.76 -6.33
C TRP A 313 -14.88 24.85 -6.18
N MET A 314 -14.85 23.96 -5.19
CA MET A 314 -13.73 23.02 -5.01
C MET A 314 -13.58 22.06 -6.19
N LEU A 315 -14.69 21.53 -6.72
CA LEU A 315 -14.68 20.65 -7.88
C LEU A 315 -14.15 21.37 -9.12
N GLU A 316 -14.62 22.59 -9.36
CA GLU A 316 -14.17 23.43 -10.48
C GLU A 316 -12.66 23.71 -10.39
N GLN A 317 -12.18 24.24 -9.25
CA GLN A 317 -10.77 24.66 -9.12
C GLN A 317 -9.79 23.48 -9.04
N SER A 318 -10.22 22.34 -8.50
CA SER A 318 -9.36 21.15 -8.43
C SER A 318 -9.32 20.34 -9.72
N HIS A 319 -10.24 20.60 -10.66
CA HIS A 319 -10.48 19.75 -11.83
C HIS A 319 -10.58 18.26 -11.46
N CYS A 320 -11.15 17.96 -10.28
CA CYS A 320 -11.27 16.62 -9.71
C CYS A 320 -9.94 15.86 -9.47
N TRP A 321 -8.77 16.52 -9.52
CA TRP A 321 -7.52 15.89 -9.11
C TRP A 321 -7.52 15.64 -7.59
N PRO A 322 -7.25 14.40 -7.13
CA PRO A 322 -7.30 14.08 -5.70
C PRO A 322 -6.42 15.01 -4.86
N ALA A 323 -5.18 15.26 -5.27
CA ALA A 323 -4.27 16.11 -4.50
C ALA A 323 -4.77 17.55 -4.36
N LEU A 324 -5.29 18.14 -5.43
CA LEU A 324 -5.82 19.51 -5.41
C LEU A 324 -7.09 19.58 -4.56
N LEU A 325 -7.99 18.61 -4.72
CA LEU A 325 -9.23 18.53 -3.95
C LEU A 325 -8.95 18.39 -2.44
N GLN A 326 -7.99 17.55 -2.07
CA GLN A 326 -7.53 17.35 -0.69
C GLN A 326 -6.95 18.64 -0.08
N ILE A 327 -6.19 19.42 -0.87
CA ILE A 327 -5.67 20.74 -0.45
C ILE A 327 -6.82 21.71 -0.15
N LEU A 328 -7.78 21.82 -1.06
CA LEU A 328 -8.92 22.74 -0.91
C LEU A 328 -9.82 22.34 0.27
N CYS A 329 -10.07 21.04 0.46
CA CYS A 329 -10.80 20.53 1.62
C CYS A 329 -10.11 20.95 2.92
N ASN A 330 -8.79 20.79 3.00
CA ASN A 330 -8.04 21.17 4.20
C ASN A 330 -8.11 22.67 4.48
N GLU A 331 -7.94 23.52 3.47
CA GLU A 331 -8.05 24.97 3.66
C GLU A 331 -9.44 25.37 4.16
N ARG A 332 -10.49 24.76 3.62
CA ARG A 332 -11.84 25.03 4.10
C ARG A 332 -12.04 24.58 5.54
N ILE A 333 -11.55 23.40 5.91
CA ILE A 333 -11.62 22.91 7.30
C ILE A 333 -10.84 23.83 8.25
N LEU A 334 -9.66 24.33 7.85
CA LEU A 334 -8.89 25.26 8.67
C LEU A 334 -9.66 26.57 8.89
N ALA A 335 -10.24 27.14 7.84
CA ALA A 335 -11.04 28.36 7.94
C ALA A 335 -12.26 28.19 8.87
N LEU A 336 -12.96 27.05 8.77
CA LEU A 336 -14.08 26.73 9.66
C LEU A 336 -13.64 26.60 11.12
N LYS A 337 -12.49 25.96 11.38
CA LYS A 337 -11.92 25.85 12.74
C LYS A 337 -11.53 27.21 13.31
N GLU A 338 -11.13 28.15 12.47
CA GLU A 338 -10.79 29.53 12.85
C GLU A 338 -12.02 30.46 12.90
N ASN A 339 -13.24 29.95 12.68
CA ASN A 339 -14.48 30.73 12.58
C ASN A 339 -14.44 31.82 11.51
N LYS A 340 -13.64 31.63 10.44
CA LYS A 340 -13.62 32.52 9.29
C LYS A 340 -14.81 32.20 8.37
N THR A 341 -15.69 33.18 8.20
CA THR A 341 -16.87 33.08 7.34
C THR A 341 -16.68 33.74 5.97
N ASP A 342 -15.53 34.38 5.74
CA ASP A 342 -15.20 35.00 4.48
C ASP A 342 -14.54 34.01 3.50
N ASP A 343 -14.40 34.44 2.24
CA ASP A 343 -13.81 33.64 1.17
C ASP A 343 -12.26 33.67 1.18
N SER A 344 -11.62 34.10 2.28
CA SER A 344 -10.16 34.18 2.37
C SER A 344 -9.45 32.84 2.15
N TRP A 345 -10.10 31.74 2.56
CA TRP A 345 -9.63 30.37 2.36
C TRP A 345 -9.52 29.99 0.87
N LYS A 346 -10.35 30.56 0.00
CA LYS A 346 -10.29 30.33 -1.45
C LYS A 346 -9.00 30.91 -2.01
N THR A 347 -8.64 32.12 -1.60
CA THR A 347 -7.40 32.77 -2.00
C THR A 347 -6.18 31.97 -1.54
N GLU A 348 -6.17 31.49 -0.30
CA GLU A 348 -5.06 30.67 0.21
C GLU A 348 -4.99 29.30 -0.47
N GLY A 349 -6.14 28.67 -0.71
CA GLY A 349 -6.27 27.46 -1.50
C GLY A 349 -5.60 27.60 -2.86
N LEU A 350 -5.96 28.63 -3.64
CA LEU A 350 -5.37 28.89 -4.96
C LEU A 350 -3.86 29.09 -4.91
N LYS A 351 -3.33 29.79 -3.89
CA LYS A 351 -1.86 29.91 -3.70
C LYS A 351 -1.20 28.55 -3.50
N ARG A 352 -1.81 27.67 -2.71
CA ARG A 352 -1.29 26.31 -2.46
C ARG A 352 -1.40 25.41 -3.68
N LEU A 353 -2.40 25.63 -4.55
CA LEU A 353 -2.53 24.90 -5.82
C LEU A 353 -1.44 25.28 -6.84
N ALA A 354 -0.86 26.49 -6.76
CA ALA A 354 0.09 27.00 -7.75
C ALA A 354 1.29 26.06 -8.01
N GLN A 355 1.81 25.39 -6.98
CA GLN A 355 2.93 24.43 -7.14
C GLN A 355 2.55 23.14 -7.90
N TYR A 356 1.25 22.93 -8.15
CA TYR A 356 0.70 21.75 -8.82
C TYR A 356 0.05 22.09 -10.17
N GLN A 357 0.30 23.28 -10.71
CA GLN A 357 -0.30 23.75 -11.96
C GLN A 357 -0.07 22.78 -13.13
N TYR A 358 1.04 22.04 -13.13
CA TYR A 358 1.33 20.99 -14.10
C TYR A 358 0.28 19.86 -14.17
N LEU A 359 -0.59 19.70 -13.15
CA LEU A 359 -1.73 18.77 -13.21
C LEU A 359 -2.87 19.30 -14.08
N LEU A 360 -2.97 20.62 -14.25
CA LEU A 360 -4.02 21.29 -15.01
C LEU A 360 -3.62 21.53 -16.48
N GLU A 361 -2.33 21.41 -16.79
CA GLU A 361 -1.75 21.70 -18.11
C GLU A 361 -1.66 20.46 -19.04
N GLN A 362 -2.43 19.40 -18.76
CA GLN A 362 -2.32 18.10 -19.46
C GLN A 362 -3.11 17.99 -20.74
#